data_AF-A0A965PXY4-F1
#
_entry.id   AF-A0A965PXY4-F1
#
_cell.length_a   1.000
_cell.length_b   1.000
_cell.length_c   1.000
_cell.angle_alpha   90.00
_cell.angle_beta   90.00
_cell.angle_gamma   90.00
#
_symmetry.space_group_name_H-M   'P 1'
#
loop_
_entity.id
_entity.type
_entity.pdbx_description
1 polymer ?
#
loop_
_entity_poly.entity_id
_entity_poly.type
_entity_poly.pdbx_seq_one_letter_code
_entity_poly.pdbx_strand_id
1 'polypeptide(L)'
;MEVTIEKQYPVAAAMPAAWAVLSDMHALATCMPGAQITEDVDATHFMGSVRVKVGPAVAAFAGTIEILTLDAASHTLKMLGKGADKGGSSASMELTAQLLPG
;
A
#
# COMPACT_ATOMS: atom_id res chain seq x y z
N MET A 1 -4.31 19.41 -1.20
CA MET A 1 -2.96 19.51 -0.60
C MET A 1 -2.20 18.30 -1.05
N GLU A 2 -1.01 18.49 -1.58
CA GLU A 2 -0.13 17.43 -2.07
C GLU A 2 1.07 17.34 -1.13
N VAL A 3 1.48 16.12 -0.78
CA VAL A 3 2.58 15.87 0.13
C VAL A 3 3.44 14.76 -0.46
N THR A 4 4.71 15.04 -0.67
CA THR A 4 5.69 14.05 -1.12
C THR A 4 6.51 13.56 0.07
N ILE A 5 6.64 12.24 0.19
CA ILE A 5 7.41 11.59 1.25
C ILE A 5 8.38 10.61 0.60
N GLU A 6 9.67 10.81 0.83
CA GLU A 6 10.73 9.91 0.38
C GLU A 6 11.49 9.42 1.60
N LYS A 7 11.58 8.09 1.75
CA LYS A 7 12.30 7.46 2.86
C LYS A 7 12.95 6.15 2.43
N GLN A 8 14.11 5.89 3.01
CA GLN A 8 14.84 4.64 2.87
C GLN A 8 15.17 4.11 4.25
N TYR A 9 15.03 2.79 4.43
CA TYR A 9 15.26 2.12 5.69
C TYR A 9 16.00 0.80 5.47
N PRO A 10 16.87 0.39 6.41
CA PRO A 10 17.43 -0.96 6.38
C PRO A 10 16.33 -1.98 6.67
N VAL A 11 16.27 -3.04 5.87
CA VAL A 11 15.34 -4.16 6.07
C VAL A 11 16.16 -5.37 6.50
N ALA A 12 15.89 -5.89 7.69
CA ALA A 12 16.55 -7.07 8.25
C ALA A 12 15.97 -8.38 7.67
N ALA A 13 15.91 -8.48 6.35
CA ALA A 13 15.47 -9.66 5.62
C ALA A 13 16.26 -9.82 4.33
N ALA A 14 16.40 -11.06 3.85
CA ALA A 14 16.98 -11.30 2.54
C ALA A 14 16.06 -10.75 1.44
N MET A 15 16.65 -10.29 0.32
CA MET A 15 15.93 -9.73 -0.83
C MET A 15 14.71 -10.57 -1.27
N PRO A 16 14.81 -11.92 -1.42
CA PRO A 16 13.66 -12.71 -1.84
C PRO A 16 12.50 -12.69 -0.83
N ALA A 17 12.81 -12.66 0.46
CA ALA A 17 11.80 -12.63 1.52
C ALA A 17 11.09 -11.27 1.58
N ALA A 18 11.83 -10.18 1.46
CA ALA A 18 11.26 -8.84 1.38
C ALA A 18 10.40 -8.66 0.12
N TRP A 19 10.85 -9.18 -1.02
CA TRP A 19 10.11 -9.12 -2.28
C TRP A 19 8.80 -9.91 -2.22
N ALA A 20 8.80 -11.09 -1.58
CA ALA A 20 7.59 -11.89 -1.41
C ALA A 20 6.46 -11.12 -0.67
N VAL A 21 6.81 -10.25 0.28
CA VAL A 21 5.83 -9.39 0.96
C VAL A 21 5.46 -8.18 0.11
N LEU A 22 6.44 -7.52 -0.52
CA LEU A 22 6.20 -6.30 -1.31
C LEU A 22 5.34 -6.58 -2.57
N SER A 23 5.48 -7.77 -3.16
CA SER A 23 4.78 -8.18 -4.39
C SER A 23 3.41 -8.81 -4.18
N ASP A 24 3.02 -9.07 -2.93
CA ASP A 24 1.72 -9.62 -2.57
C ASP A 24 0.88 -8.54 -1.87
N MET A 25 -0.22 -8.11 -2.49
CA MET A 25 -1.05 -7.03 -1.95
C MET A 25 -1.74 -7.39 -0.63
N HIS A 26 -2.09 -8.66 -0.41
CA HIS A 26 -2.66 -9.10 0.85
C HIS A 26 -1.61 -9.07 1.96
N ALA A 27 -0.40 -9.58 1.68
CA ALA A 27 0.72 -9.51 2.62
C ALA A 27 1.12 -8.06 2.92
N LEU A 28 1.22 -7.22 1.89
CA LEU A 28 1.58 -5.81 2.01
C LEU A 28 0.55 -5.02 2.82
N ALA A 29 -0.74 -5.30 2.66
CA ALA A 29 -1.79 -4.65 3.44
C ALA A 29 -1.61 -4.88 4.96
N THR A 30 -1.08 -6.03 5.38
CA THR A 30 -0.83 -6.32 6.80
C THR A 30 0.22 -5.39 7.44
N CYS A 31 1.04 -4.71 6.64
CA CYS A 31 2.02 -3.74 7.14
C CYS A 31 1.37 -2.45 7.65
N MET A 32 0.11 -2.18 7.29
CA MET A 32 -0.63 -1.00 7.74
C MET A 32 -1.71 -1.39 8.77
N PRO A 33 -1.70 -0.81 9.98
CA PRO A 33 -2.69 -1.12 11.00
C PRO A 33 -4.14 -0.92 10.52
N GLY A 34 -4.93 -1.98 10.61
CA GLY A 34 -6.35 -1.95 10.24
C GLY A 34 -6.64 -1.89 8.74
N ALA A 35 -5.62 -2.07 7.90
CA ALA A 35 -5.78 -2.21 6.46
C ALA A 35 -6.09 -3.65 6.07
N GLN A 36 -6.92 -3.83 5.05
CA GLN A 36 -7.25 -5.13 4.48
C GLN A 36 -7.66 -4.96 3.01
N ILE A 37 -7.30 -5.94 2.20
CA ILE A 37 -7.90 -6.15 0.88
C ILE A 37 -9.25 -6.80 1.08
N THR A 38 -10.30 -6.19 0.53
CA THR A 38 -11.68 -6.66 0.65
C THR A 38 -12.14 -7.45 -0.56
N GLU A 39 -11.55 -7.19 -1.73
CA GLU A 39 -11.86 -7.87 -2.99
C GLU A 39 -10.67 -7.83 -3.94
N ASP A 40 -10.37 -8.97 -4.57
CA ASP A 40 -9.46 -9.06 -5.71
C ASP A 40 -10.30 -8.91 -6.98
N VAL A 41 -10.25 -7.73 -7.60
CA VAL A 41 -11.07 -7.43 -8.79
C VAL A 41 -10.45 -8.10 -10.02
N ASP A 42 -9.14 -7.95 -10.17
CA ASP A 42 -8.32 -8.66 -11.14
C ASP A 42 -6.85 -8.73 -10.67
N ALA A 43 -5.92 -9.10 -11.55
CA ALA A 43 -4.51 -9.27 -11.22
C ALA A 43 -3.81 -7.95 -10.79
N THR A 44 -4.37 -6.81 -11.14
CA THR A 44 -3.79 -5.47 -10.90
C THR A 44 -4.72 -4.53 -10.13
N HIS A 45 -6.00 -4.86 -10.01
CA HIS A 45 -7.01 -4.04 -9.34
C HIS A 45 -7.57 -4.72 -8.10
N PHE A 46 -7.65 -3.97 -7.00
CA PHE A 46 -8.13 -4.44 -5.72
C PHE A 46 -9.07 -3.43 -5.07
N MET A 47 -10.03 -3.91 -4.30
CA MET A 47 -10.73 -3.09 -3.32
C MET A 47 -10.12 -3.29 -1.95
N GLY A 48 -10.02 -2.21 -1.18
CA GLY A 48 -9.46 -2.25 0.16
C GLY A 48 -10.20 -1.35 1.13
N SER A 49 -9.95 -1.58 2.41
CA SER A 49 -10.41 -0.69 3.47
C SER A 49 -9.32 -0.51 4.51
N VAL A 50 -9.35 0.64 5.17
CA VAL A 50 -8.44 0.97 6.28
C VAL A 50 -9.27 1.51 7.41
N ARG A 51 -9.20 0.87 8.57
CA ARG A 51 -9.85 1.34 9.79
C ARG A 51 -8.84 1.38 10.93
N VAL A 52 -8.34 2.58 11.23
CA VAL A 52 -7.32 2.79 12.27
C VAL A 52 -7.81 3.79 13.30
N LYS A 53 -7.47 3.52 14.56
CA LYS A 53 -7.71 4.43 15.67
C LYS A 53 -6.44 5.21 15.97
N VAL A 54 -6.50 6.53 15.86
CA VAL A 54 -5.38 7.44 16.16
C VAL A 54 -5.82 8.35 17.31
N GLY A 55 -5.44 7.97 18.53
CA GLY A 55 -5.92 8.66 19.74
C GLY A 55 -7.45 8.60 19.87
N PRO A 56 -8.16 9.72 20.10
CA PRO A 56 -9.61 9.76 20.16
C PRO A 56 -10.28 9.68 18.76
N ALA A 57 -9.53 9.86 17.68
CA ALA A 57 -10.07 9.85 16.31
C ALA A 57 -10.08 8.43 15.72
N VAL A 58 -11.13 8.13 14.94
CA VAL A 58 -11.22 6.90 14.13
C VAL A 58 -11.24 7.31 12.67
N ALA A 59 -10.23 6.88 11.92
CA ALA A 59 -10.16 7.01 10.48
C ALA A 59 -10.68 5.72 9.85
N ALA A 60 -11.62 5.84 8.92
CA ALA A 60 -12.21 4.70 8.22
C ALA A 60 -12.39 5.05 6.74
N PHE A 61 -11.57 4.45 5.88
CA PHE A 61 -11.59 4.66 4.44
C PHE A 61 -11.92 3.34 3.73
N ALA A 62 -12.72 3.44 2.68
CA ALA A 62 -12.87 2.39 1.67
C ALA A 62 -12.32 2.92 0.34
N GLY A 63 -11.69 2.06 -0.44
CA GLY A 63 -10.91 2.51 -1.58
C GLY A 63 -10.56 1.44 -2.60
N THR A 64 -9.88 1.89 -3.64
CA THR A 64 -9.38 1.09 -4.75
C THR A 64 -7.87 1.20 -4.83
N ILE A 65 -7.25 0.12 -5.28
CA ILE A 65 -5.82 0.01 -5.53
C ILE A 65 -5.63 -0.45 -6.98
N GLU A 66 -4.67 0.16 -7.66
CA GLU A 66 -4.23 -0.20 -9.01
C GLU A 66 -2.71 -0.37 -9.02
N ILE A 67 -2.23 -1.56 -9.42
CA ILE A 67 -0.81 -1.82 -9.61
C ILE A 67 -0.42 -1.34 -11.01
N LEU A 68 0.44 -0.31 -11.06
CA LEU A 68 0.98 0.22 -12.31
C LEU A 68 2.22 -0.55 -12.79
N THR A 69 3.03 -1.05 -11.86
CA THR A 69 4.24 -1.81 -12.17
C THR A 69 4.55 -2.75 -11.02
N LEU A 70 4.87 -3.99 -11.34
CA LEU A 70 5.42 -4.97 -10.41
C LEU A 70 6.56 -5.72 -11.09
N ASP A 71 7.78 -5.22 -10.92
CA ASP A 71 8.96 -5.72 -11.61
C ASP A 71 9.89 -6.45 -10.63
N ALA A 72 9.99 -7.77 -10.79
CA ALA A 72 10.86 -8.62 -9.99
C ALA A 72 12.35 -8.46 -10.32
N ALA A 73 12.71 -7.97 -11.51
CA ALA A 73 14.12 -7.76 -11.88
C ALA A 73 14.70 -6.54 -11.14
N SER A 74 13.96 -5.43 -11.14
CA SER A 74 14.34 -4.21 -10.41
C SER A 74 13.81 -4.15 -8.97
N HIS A 75 13.08 -5.18 -8.52
CA HIS A 75 12.39 -5.24 -7.23
C HIS A 75 11.56 -3.98 -6.93
N THR A 76 10.81 -3.52 -7.93
CA THR A 76 10.07 -2.25 -7.91
C THR A 76 8.56 -2.49 -8.01
N LEU A 77 7.82 -1.87 -7.09
CA LEU A 77 6.36 -1.74 -7.10
C LEU A 77 6.00 -0.27 -7.37
N LYS A 78 5.06 -0.05 -8.30
CA LYS A 78 4.35 1.23 -8.47
C LYS A 78 2.86 0.98 -8.39
N MET A 79 2.14 1.82 -7.64
CA MET A 79 0.71 1.68 -7.47
C MET A 79 0.01 3.01 -7.24
N LEU A 80 -1.27 3.06 -7.61
CA LEU A 80 -2.19 4.12 -7.25
C LEU A 80 -3.16 3.62 -6.17
N GLY A 81 -3.41 4.44 -5.17
CA GLY A 81 -4.43 4.23 -4.17
C GLY A 81 -5.42 5.39 -4.17
N LYS A 82 -6.71 5.10 -4.04
CA LYS A 82 -7.76 6.10 -3.83
C LYS A 82 -8.68 5.61 -2.73
N GLY A 83 -9.06 6.49 -1.80
CA GLY A 83 -9.97 6.13 -0.72
C GLY A 83 -10.82 7.30 -0.26
N ALA A 84 -12.01 7.00 0.25
CA ALA A 84 -12.93 7.98 0.81
C ALA A 84 -13.55 7.47 2.11
N ASP A 85 -13.89 8.41 3.00
CA ASP A 85 -14.66 8.15 4.21
C ASP A 85 -16.15 8.51 4.01
N LYS A 86 -16.98 8.19 5.00
CA LYS A 86 -18.40 8.54 4.98
C LYS A 86 -18.68 10.03 5.26
N GLY A 87 -17.68 10.77 5.74
CA GLY A 87 -17.76 12.20 6.05
C GLY A 87 -17.51 13.10 4.86
N GLY A 88 -17.19 12.54 3.69
CA GLY A 88 -16.89 13.27 2.46
C GLY A 88 -15.40 13.59 2.28
N SER A 89 -14.53 13.09 3.15
CA SER A 89 -13.08 13.20 2.97
C SER A 89 -12.61 12.15 1.97
N SER A 90 -11.70 12.53 1.08
CA SER A 90 -11.05 11.62 0.15
C SER A 90 -9.54 11.82 0.13
N ALA A 91 -8.80 10.77 -0.16
CA ALA A 91 -7.36 10.79 -0.36
C ALA A 91 -6.99 9.96 -1.60
N SER A 92 -5.91 10.37 -2.26
CA SER A 92 -5.27 9.61 -3.33
C SER A 92 -3.77 9.57 -3.10
N MET A 93 -3.14 8.52 -3.61
CA MET A 93 -1.73 8.25 -3.43
C MET A 93 -1.16 7.67 -4.73
N GLU A 94 0.05 8.11 -5.09
CA GLU A 94 0.94 7.37 -5.97
C GLU A 94 2.13 6.89 -5.13
N LEU A 95 2.39 5.58 -5.14
CA LEU A 95 3.50 4.96 -4.43
C LEU A 95 4.50 4.42 -5.44
N THR A 96 5.78 4.68 -5.18
CA THR A 96 6.87 3.85 -5.71
C THR A 96 7.63 3.26 -4.53
N ALA A 97 7.78 1.95 -4.52
CA ALA A 97 8.58 1.21 -3.54
C ALA A 97 9.61 0.36 -4.28
N GLN A 98 10.85 0.40 -3.82
CA GLN A 98 11.95 -0.37 -4.40
C GLN A 98 12.80 -1.01 -3.30
N LEU A 99 13.16 -2.27 -3.49
CA LEU A 99 14.18 -2.92 -2.67
C LEU A 99 15.55 -2.72 -3.29
N LEU A 100 16.47 -2.12 -2.53
CA LEU A 100 17.85 -1.91 -2.94
C LEU A 100 18.75 -2.99 -2.30
N PRO A 101 19.81 -3.43 -2.99
CA PRO A 101 20.85 -4.25 -2.37
C PRO A 101 21.43 -3.53 -1.14
N GLY A 102 21.58 -4.26 -0.03
CA GLY A 102 22.20 -3.77 1.20
C GLY A 102 23.71 -3.90 1.23
#